data_AF-A0A957EWA0-F1
#
_entry.id   AF-A0A957EWA0-F1
#
_cell.length_a   1.000
_cell.length_b   1.000
_cell.length_c   1.000
_cell.angle_alpha   90.00
_cell.angle_beta   90.00
_cell.angle_gamma   90.00
#
_symmetry.space_group_name_H-M   'P 1'
#
loop_
_entity.id
_entity.type
_entity.pdbx_description
1 polymer ?
#
loop_
_entity_poly.entity_id
_entity_poly.type
_entity_poly.pdbx_seq_one_letter_code
_entity_poly.pdbx_strand_id
1 'polypeptide(L)'
;NIAAAVEECIYCYGFKFDNVYNGDVMIPVAQGADPHDGGGKMVDSYTIGLTDFANNEAYAVPNGITIWWVCTEYEAPREGCSSLMKDFVVWHHHRWGYFAYETNAMTIDGFIHRGDVTRLENEYEVVTSLYLVDYLQRQTVIRNADLQGAMLGIEMPVNRDARGSDGDNVGITRVENSLIVAPTGMLISSPSSTNGADDLSPQRTILRNVQFAYPPQRQNKFISINGDGASAATSNNPNARNDIWIIDYNKPVGEDGPDLYISPRYQPKSRCDNALGDCSNDISGSFPAIEGGYVYPLADDLIPPPVGAHKVYLPILK
;
A
#
# COMPACT_ATOMS: atom_id res chain seq x y z
N ASN A 1 -12.13 -9.65 18.54
CA ASN A 1 -13.09 -8.58 18.91
C ASN A 1 -13.89 -8.18 17.68
N ILE A 2 -15.10 -7.64 17.85
CA ILE A 2 -15.93 -7.14 16.73
C ILE A 2 -16.13 -5.64 16.88
N ALA A 3 -15.85 -4.86 15.83
CA ALA A 3 -16.24 -3.47 15.71
C ALA A 3 -17.39 -3.33 14.70
N ALA A 4 -18.47 -2.66 15.09
CA ALA A 4 -19.61 -2.39 14.20
C ALA A 4 -20.14 -0.98 14.44
N ALA A 5 -20.47 -0.26 13.37
CA ALA A 5 -21.15 1.03 13.43
C ALA A 5 -22.60 0.85 12.93
N VAL A 6 -23.56 1.38 13.67
CA VAL A 6 -25.00 1.30 13.32
C VAL A 6 -25.51 2.63 12.75
N GLU A 7 -24.69 3.69 12.78
CA GLU A 7 -25.01 5.02 12.26
C GLU A 7 -23.74 5.70 11.72
N GLU A 8 -23.86 6.49 10.65
CA GLU A 8 -22.74 7.25 10.10
C GLU A 8 -22.29 8.34 11.08
N CYS A 9 -21.03 8.31 11.50
CA CYS A 9 -20.39 9.47 12.11
C CYS A 9 -18.99 9.68 11.50
N ILE A 10 -18.61 10.95 11.33
CA ILE A 10 -17.40 11.37 10.60
C ILE A 10 -16.09 10.83 11.24
N TYR A 11 -16.16 10.42 12.51
CA TYR A 11 -15.05 9.81 13.26
C TYR A 11 -15.31 8.36 13.70
N CYS A 12 -16.36 7.72 13.17
CA CYS A 12 -16.69 6.33 13.47
C CYS A 12 -15.78 5.42 12.65
N TYR A 13 -14.55 5.26 13.11
CA TYR A 13 -13.67 4.21 12.61
C TYR A 13 -14.08 2.89 13.27
N GLY A 14 -13.74 1.75 12.65
CA GLY A 14 -13.80 0.45 13.29
C GLY A 14 -12.81 0.39 14.43
N PHE A 15 -11.67 -0.27 14.24
CA PHE A 15 -10.58 -0.18 15.22
C PHE A 15 -9.76 1.10 15.00
N LYS A 16 -9.22 1.67 16.09
CA LYS A 16 -8.32 2.82 16.03
C LYS A 16 -7.12 2.59 16.94
N PHE A 17 -5.91 2.76 16.38
CA PHE A 17 -4.66 2.85 17.13
C PHE A 17 -4.05 4.21 16.86
N ASP A 18 -3.80 5.00 17.89
CA ASP A 18 -3.42 6.40 17.75
C ASP A 18 -2.42 6.81 18.82
N ASN A 19 -1.16 6.96 18.41
CA ASN A 19 -0.08 7.41 19.26
C ASN A 19 0.22 8.90 19.09
N VAL A 20 -0.57 9.64 18.31
CA VAL A 20 -0.23 11.01 17.90
C VAL A 20 -0.09 11.93 19.11
N TYR A 21 1.06 12.58 19.21
CA TYR A 21 1.42 13.53 20.28
C TYR A 21 1.37 12.96 21.71
N ASN A 22 1.35 11.63 21.87
CA ASN A 22 1.26 11.02 23.20
C ASN A 22 2.60 11.07 23.97
N GLY A 23 3.74 11.08 23.27
CA GLY A 23 5.06 11.03 23.91
C GLY A 23 5.22 9.79 24.79
N ASP A 24 5.82 9.95 25.97
CA ASP A 24 5.91 8.86 26.93
C ASP A 24 4.59 8.65 27.65
N VAL A 25 4.12 7.39 27.68
CA VAL A 25 2.90 6.98 28.36
C VAL A 25 3.21 6.01 29.50
N MET A 26 2.48 6.12 30.60
CA MET A 26 2.58 5.19 31.72
C MET A 26 1.75 3.94 31.43
N ILE A 27 2.37 2.76 31.34
CA ILE A 27 1.68 1.49 31.09
C ILE A 27 1.84 0.53 32.27
N PRO A 28 0.86 -0.38 32.52
CA PRO A 28 1.00 -1.43 33.52
C PRO A 28 2.21 -2.32 33.23
N VAL A 29 2.97 -2.70 34.26
CA VAL A 29 4.08 -3.66 34.11
C VAL A 29 3.60 -5.12 34.01
N ALA A 30 2.36 -5.39 34.42
CA ALA A 30 1.71 -6.70 34.36
C ALA A 30 0.18 -6.54 34.30
N GLN A 31 -0.52 -7.59 33.87
CA GLN A 31 -1.98 -7.60 33.85
C GLN A 31 -2.55 -7.35 35.26
N GLY A 32 -3.44 -6.37 35.38
CA GLY A 32 -4.09 -6.01 36.64
C GLY A 32 -3.27 -5.08 37.56
N ALA A 33 -2.04 -4.71 37.18
CA ALA A 33 -1.29 -3.68 37.88
C ALA A 33 -1.88 -2.29 37.61
N ASP A 34 -2.01 -1.45 38.65
CA ASP A 34 -2.41 -0.05 38.50
C ASP A 34 -1.18 0.79 38.12
N PRO A 35 -1.14 1.41 36.92
CA PRO A 35 -0.02 2.24 36.49
C PRO A 35 0.21 3.47 37.37
N HIS A 36 -0.82 3.93 38.08
CA HIS A 36 -0.78 5.11 38.93
C HIS A 36 -0.39 4.81 40.38
N ASP A 37 -0.42 3.54 40.80
CA ASP A 37 -0.06 3.09 42.16
C ASP A 37 1.23 2.26 42.17
N GLY A 38 2.26 2.75 41.48
CA GLY A 38 3.58 2.10 41.42
C GLY A 38 3.65 0.83 40.57
N GLY A 39 2.55 0.40 39.97
CA GLY A 39 2.47 -0.72 39.02
C GLY A 39 2.76 -0.33 37.56
N GLY A 40 3.27 0.88 37.33
CA GLY A 40 3.49 1.45 36.00
C GLY A 40 4.95 1.56 35.58
N LYS A 41 5.20 1.61 34.27
CA LYS A 41 6.46 2.07 33.68
C LYS A 41 6.19 3.06 32.56
N MET A 42 7.05 4.07 32.43
CA MET A 42 7.03 4.99 31.29
C MET A 42 7.58 4.29 30.05
N VAL A 43 6.88 4.42 28.93
CA VAL A 43 7.27 3.89 27.63
C VAL A 43 6.98 4.93 26.57
N ASP A 44 7.94 5.16 25.67
CA ASP A 44 7.72 5.96 24.47
C ASP A 44 6.61 5.31 23.63
N SER A 45 5.45 5.96 23.52
CA SER A 45 4.29 5.44 22.79
C SER A 45 4.61 5.14 21.32
N TYR A 46 5.56 5.87 20.72
CA TYR A 46 6.00 5.67 19.33
C TYR A 46 6.75 4.34 19.14
N THR A 47 7.18 3.70 20.22
CA THR A 47 7.83 2.37 20.20
C THR A 47 6.86 1.22 20.48
N ILE A 48 5.57 1.52 20.68
CA ILE A 48 4.53 0.52 20.92
C ILE A 48 3.95 0.09 19.57
N GLY A 49 4.33 -1.12 19.13
CA GLY A 49 3.75 -1.77 17.95
C GLY A 49 2.45 -2.53 18.25
N LEU A 50 1.66 -2.83 17.20
CA LEU A 50 0.55 -3.76 17.32
C LEU A 50 1.11 -5.18 17.42
N THR A 51 1.13 -5.78 18.61
CA THR A 51 1.74 -7.10 18.81
C THR A 51 0.72 -8.23 18.99
N ASP A 52 -0.49 -7.91 19.47
CA ASP A 52 -1.56 -8.90 19.74
C ASP A 52 -2.88 -8.60 18.99
N PHE A 53 -2.81 -7.91 17.85
CA PHE A 53 -4.00 -7.66 17.03
C PHE A 53 -4.28 -8.84 16.09
N ALA A 54 -4.95 -9.86 16.63
CA ALA A 54 -5.30 -11.08 15.88
C ALA A 54 -6.79 -11.43 15.95
N ASN A 55 -7.33 -12.04 14.89
CA ASN A 55 -8.70 -12.58 14.84
C ASN A 55 -9.77 -11.53 15.21
N ASN A 56 -9.61 -10.32 14.68
CA ASN A 56 -10.58 -9.25 14.85
C ASN A 56 -11.47 -9.14 13.60
N GLU A 57 -12.65 -8.57 13.79
CA GLU A 57 -13.61 -8.37 12.71
C GLU A 57 -14.17 -6.95 12.76
N ALA A 58 -14.28 -6.30 11.60
CA ALA A 58 -14.97 -5.03 11.44
C ALA A 58 -16.09 -5.19 10.42
N TYR A 59 -17.31 -4.81 10.81
CA TYR A 59 -18.52 -5.01 10.02
C TYR A 59 -19.34 -3.73 9.94
N ALA A 60 -19.80 -3.36 8.73
CA ALA A 60 -20.67 -2.20 8.51
C ALA A 60 -20.10 -0.88 9.07
N VAL A 61 -18.78 -0.71 8.99
CA VAL A 61 -18.07 0.48 9.46
C VAL A 61 -17.64 1.37 8.29
N PRO A 62 -17.41 2.67 8.47
CA PRO A 62 -16.72 3.50 7.49
C PRO A 62 -15.34 2.94 7.13
N ASN A 63 -14.48 2.75 8.14
CA ASN A 63 -13.16 2.14 7.97
C ASN A 63 -13.02 0.91 8.87
N GLY A 64 -12.37 -0.16 8.41
CA GLY A 64 -12.11 -1.34 9.22
C GLY A 64 -11.15 -1.07 10.38
N ILE A 65 -9.98 -0.50 10.09
CA ILE A 65 -9.00 -0.04 11.08
C ILE A 65 -8.30 1.23 10.60
N THR A 66 -8.07 2.14 11.53
CA THR A 66 -7.27 3.36 11.32
C THR A 66 -6.06 3.37 12.25
N ILE A 67 -4.86 3.59 11.72
CA ILE A 67 -3.60 3.61 12.48
C ILE A 67 -2.91 4.96 12.38
N TRP A 68 -2.38 5.46 13.49
CA TRP A 68 -1.55 6.65 13.55
C TRP A 68 -0.29 6.47 14.40
N TRP A 69 0.86 6.76 13.81
CA TRP A 69 2.18 6.81 14.44
C TRP A 69 2.56 5.53 15.18
N VAL A 70 2.56 4.42 14.43
CA VAL A 70 2.90 3.11 14.97
C VAL A 70 4.29 2.71 14.52
N CYS A 71 5.18 2.50 15.50
CA CYS A 71 6.61 2.34 15.27
C CYS A 71 7.24 3.55 14.56
N THR A 72 6.62 4.72 14.66
CA THR A 72 7.11 5.98 14.10
C THR A 72 6.73 7.13 15.02
N GLU A 73 7.51 8.21 14.96
CA GLU A 73 7.15 9.53 15.45
C GLU A 73 7.09 10.46 14.24
N TYR A 74 5.89 10.77 13.76
CA TYR A 74 5.72 11.44 12.46
C TYR A 74 6.48 10.66 11.34
N GLU A 75 7.28 11.33 10.50
CA GLU A 75 8.09 10.71 9.44
C GLU A 75 9.39 10.06 9.96
N ALA A 76 9.63 10.01 11.28
CA ALA A 76 10.82 9.38 11.87
C ALA A 76 10.52 7.93 12.32
N PRO A 77 11.06 6.89 11.65
CA PRO A 77 10.85 5.51 12.06
C PRO A 77 11.56 5.19 13.39
N ARG A 78 10.92 4.36 14.22
CA ARG A 78 11.52 3.79 15.43
C ARG A 78 12.10 2.41 15.12
N GLU A 79 13.43 2.33 15.11
CA GLU A 79 14.16 1.07 14.90
C GLU A 79 13.90 0.08 16.05
N GLY A 80 13.85 -1.21 15.73
CA GLY A 80 13.55 -2.27 16.70
C GLY A 80 12.07 -2.40 17.09
N CYS A 81 11.19 -1.53 16.59
CA CYS A 81 9.74 -1.66 16.71
C CYS A 81 9.17 -2.36 15.47
N SER A 82 8.21 -3.25 15.68
CA SER A 82 7.48 -3.92 14.61
C SER A 82 6.03 -4.13 15.00
N SER A 83 5.16 -4.22 14.00
CA SER A 83 3.72 -4.50 14.19
C SER A 83 3.28 -5.69 13.36
N LEU A 84 2.33 -6.45 13.90
CA LEU A 84 1.67 -7.57 13.26
C LEU A 84 0.16 -7.45 13.45
N MET A 85 -0.54 -7.34 12.32
CA MET A 85 -1.98 -7.52 12.21
C MET A 85 -2.23 -8.88 11.58
N LYS A 86 -2.94 -9.76 12.31
CA LYS A 86 -3.13 -11.14 11.88
C LYS A 86 -4.60 -11.53 11.78
N ASP A 87 -4.99 -12.18 10.69
CA ASP A 87 -6.33 -12.74 10.49
C ASP A 87 -7.45 -11.69 10.77
N PHE A 88 -7.24 -10.45 10.31
CA PHE A 88 -8.20 -9.37 10.47
C PHE A 88 -9.19 -9.38 9.30
N VAL A 89 -10.48 -9.31 9.62
CA VAL A 89 -11.55 -9.51 8.64
C VAL A 89 -12.42 -8.26 8.56
N VAL A 90 -12.59 -7.72 7.36
CA VAL A 90 -13.43 -6.54 7.11
C VAL A 90 -14.52 -6.87 6.08
N TRP A 91 -15.76 -6.54 6.40
CA TRP A 91 -16.90 -6.83 5.54
C TRP A 91 -17.88 -5.67 5.54
N HIS A 92 -18.49 -5.40 4.38
CA HIS A 92 -19.53 -4.38 4.22
C HIS A 92 -19.12 -2.97 4.73
N HIS A 93 -17.85 -2.59 4.60
CA HIS A 93 -17.41 -1.22 4.90
C HIS A 93 -17.59 -0.31 3.67
N HIS A 94 -17.67 1.01 3.87
CA HIS A 94 -17.97 1.94 2.76
C HIS A 94 -16.81 2.87 2.34
N ARG A 95 -15.67 2.88 3.05
CA ARG A 95 -14.42 3.58 2.66
C ARG A 95 -13.21 2.66 2.59
N TRP A 96 -12.45 2.50 3.69
CA TRP A 96 -11.16 1.83 3.70
C TRP A 96 -11.10 0.66 4.68
N GLY A 97 -10.72 -0.54 4.21
CA GLY A 97 -10.62 -1.69 5.10
C GLY A 97 -9.48 -1.51 6.10
N TYR A 98 -8.33 -1.07 5.59
CA TYR A 98 -7.20 -0.59 6.35
C TYR A 98 -6.87 0.82 5.88
N PHE A 99 -6.69 1.73 6.84
CA PHE A 99 -6.14 3.06 6.61
C PHE A 99 -5.04 3.34 7.63
N ALA A 100 -3.89 3.81 7.19
CA ALA A 100 -2.84 4.21 8.11
C ALA A 100 -2.17 5.52 7.71
N TYR A 101 -1.87 6.30 8.74
CA TYR A 101 -0.87 7.35 8.74
C TYR A 101 0.51 6.70 8.94
N GLU A 102 1.50 7.44 9.45
CA GLU A 102 2.88 6.95 9.49
C GLU A 102 3.02 5.61 10.24
N THR A 103 3.62 4.63 9.57
CA THR A 103 3.98 3.32 10.17
C THR A 103 5.35 2.82 9.70
N ASN A 104 5.98 2.00 10.54
CA ASN A 104 7.24 1.31 10.23
C ASN A 104 7.15 -0.18 10.61
N ALA A 105 7.71 -1.05 9.77
CA ALA A 105 7.77 -2.50 9.98
C ALA A 105 6.40 -3.13 10.31
N MET A 106 5.36 -2.73 9.57
CA MET A 106 4.01 -3.28 9.69
C MET A 106 3.86 -4.55 8.82
N THR A 107 3.51 -5.66 9.46
CA THR A 107 3.10 -6.89 8.78
C THR A 107 1.58 -7.05 8.88
N ILE A 108 0.91 -7.12 7.73
CA ILE A 108 -0.51 -7.46 7.58
C ILE A 108 -0.56 -8.89 7.03
N ASP A 109 -0.99 -9.85 7.84
CA ASP A 109 -0.95 -11.29 7.55
C ASP A 109 -2.35 -11.89 7.64
N GLY A 110 -2.85 -12.51 6.57
CA GLY A 110 -4.18 -13.12 6.58
C GLY A 110 -5.33 -12.11 6.58
N PHE A 111 -5.11 -10.88 6.08
CA PHE A 111 -6.18 -9.89 5.99
C PHE A 111 -7.23 -10.32 4.97
N ILE A 112 -8.49 -10.29 5.38
CA ILE A 112 -9.61 -10.70 4.55
C ILE A 112 -10.55 -9.49 4.35
N HIS A 113 -10.83 -9.16 3.10
CA HIS A 113 -11.88 -8.21 2.73
C HIS A 113 -13.02 -8.94 2.03
N ARG A 114 -14.26 -8.65 2.43
CA ARG A 114 -15.49 -9.04 1.74
C ARG A 114 -16.40 -7.84 1.48
N GLY A 115 -16.35 -7.30 0.27
CA GLY A 115 -17.13 -6.15 -0.16
C GLY A 115 -18.43 -6.55 -0.87
N ASP A 116 -19.30 -5.57 -1.09
CA ASP A 116 -20.54 -5.77 -1.85
C ASP A 116 -20.27 -5.61 -3.35
N VAL A 117 -20.19 -6.74 -4.06
CA VAL A 117 -19.95 -6.77 -5.50
C VAL A 117 -21.02 -6.04 -6.32
N THR A 118 -22.22 -5.85 -5.77
CA THR A 118 -23.31 -5.11 -6.45
C THR A 118 -23.08 -3.60 -6.44
N ARG A 119 -22.14 -3.10 -5.62
CA ARG A 119 -21.77 -1.68 -5.53
C ARG A 119 -20.59 -1.29 -6.39
N LEU A 120 -19.95 -2.25 -7.07
CA LEU A 120 -18.77 -1.99 -7.90
C LEU A 120 -19.04 -1.13 -9.13
N GLU A 121 -20.29 -0.84 -9.47
CA GLU A 121 -20.67 0.07 -10.56
C GLU A 121 -20.96 1.49 -10.05
N ASN A 122 -21.06 1.69 -8.73
CA ASN A 122 -21.34 2.99 -8.15
C ASN A 122 -20.10 3.89 -8.17
N GLU A 123 -20.07 4.88 -9.06
CA GLU A 123 -18.97 5.84 -9.16
C GLU A 123 -18.82 6.76 -7.93
N TYR A 124 -19.86 6.86 -7.10
CA TYR A 124 -19.84 7.67 -5.88
C TYR A 124 -19.31 6.90 -4.66
N GLU A 125 -19.02 5.61 -4.79
CA GLU A 125 -18.60 4.73 -3.71
C GLU A 125 -17.32 3.97 -4.09
N VAL A 126 -16.17 4.52 -3.72
CA VAL A 126 -14.85 3.91 -3.98
C VAL A 126 -14.37 3.17 -2.73
N VAL A 127 -14.87 1.95 -2.55
CA VAL A 127 -14.41 1.06 -1.48
C VAL A 127 -13.02 0.55 -1.81
N THR A 128 -12.06 0.79 -0.92
CA THR A 128 -10.68 0.28 -1.03
C THR A 128 -10.39 -0.71 0.08
N SER A 129 -9.70 -1.82 -0.21
CA SER A 129 -9.36 -2.79 0.83
C SER A 129 -8.23 -2.28 1.70
N LEU A 130 -7.08 -2.00 1.11
CA LEU A 130 -5.91 -1.47 1.81
C LEU A 130 -5.54 -0.10 1.22
N TYR A 131 -5.81 0.96 1.94
CA TYR A 131 -5.48 2.34 1.56
C TYR A 131 -4.23 2.77 2.35
N LEU A 132 -3.08 2.76 1.67
CA LEU A 132 -1.77 2.97 2.29
C LEU A 132 -1.11 4.28 1.84
N VAL A 133 -1.86 5.12 1.13
CA VAL A 133 -1.37 6.36 0.52
C VAL A 133 -1.32 7.51 1.55
N ASP A 134 -0.80 8.66 1.12
CA ASP A 134 -0.68 9.94 1.84
C ASP A 134 0.47 10.06 2.87
N TYR A 135 0.76 9.01 3.64
CA TYR A 135 1.74 9.07 4.74
C TYR A 135 2.81 7.99 4.68
N LEU A 136 3.89 8.18 5.45
CA LEU A 136 5.04 7.27 5.50
C LEU A 136 4.62 5.84 5.84
N GLN A 137 4.80 4.90 4.91
CA GLN A 137 4.69 3.47 5.18
C GLN A 137 6.04 2.79 4.88
N ARG A 138 6.81 2.49 5.93
CA ARG A 138 8.15 1.91 5.80
C ARG A 138 8.16 0.42 6.10
N GLN A 139 8.82 -0.37 5.25
CA GLN A 139 9.00 -1.82 5.44
C GLN A 139 7.67 -2.59 5.62
N THR A 140 6.61 -2.15 4.94
CA THR A 140 5.31 -2.82 5.00
C THR A 140 5.36 -4.18 4.28
N VAL A 141 4.80 -5.20 4.92
CA VAL A 141 4.61 -6.54 4.36
C VAL A 141 3.12 -6.88 4.42
N ILE A 142 2.53 -7.17 3.27
CA ILE A 142 1.17 -7.69 3.13
C ILE A 142 1.31 -9.12 2.64
N ARG A 143 0.77 -10.09 3.37
CA ARG A 143 0.87 -11.49 2.96
C ARG A 143 -0.37 -12.29 3.30
N ASN A 144 -0.61 -13.34 2.51
CA ASN A 144 -1.75 -14.23 2.69
C ASN A 144 -3.09 -13.47 2.69
N ALA A 145 -3.16 -12.32 2.00
CA ALA A 145 -4.35 -11.50 1.99
C ALA A 145 -5.36 -12.04 0.98
N ASP A 146 -6.64 -11.89 1.30
CA ASP A 146 -7.75 -12.31 0.45
C ASP A 146 -8.73 -11.14 0.31
N LEU A 147 -8.57 -10.39 -0.78
CA LEU A 147 -9.26 -9.12 -1.00
C LEU A 147 -10.31 -9.27 -2.09
N GLN A 148 -11.60 -9.25 -1.75
CA GLN A 148 -12.67 -9.49 -2.74
C GLN A 148 -13.81 -8.49 -2.62
N GLY A 149 -14.27 -7.97 -3.75
CA GLY A 149 -15.46 -7.13 -3.81
C GLY A 149 -15.24 -5.66 -3.43
N ALA A 150 -13.99 -5.22 -3.40
CA ALA A 150 -13.63 -3.79 -3.34
C ALA A 150 -13.49 -3.21 -4.76
N MET A 151 -13.72 -1.91 -4.93
CA MET A 151 -13.40 -1.19 -6.18
C MET A 151 -11.89 -1.19 -6.43
N LEU A 152 -11.12 -0.97 -5.37
CA LEU A 152 -9.66 -0.99 -5.35
C LEU A 152 -9.18 -2.03 -4.33
N GLY A 153 -8.35 -2.99 -4.76
CA GLY A 153 -7.73 -3.94 -3.86
C GLY A 153 -6.74 -3.23 -2.93
N ILE A 154 -5.63 -2.74 -3.48
CA ILE A 154 -4.58 -2.06 -2.72
C ILE A 154 -4.21 -0.75 -3.40
N GLU A 155 -4.31 0.35 -2.67
CA GLU A 155 -3.63 1.59 -3.03
C GLU A 155 -2.27 1.62 -2.35
N MET A 156 -1.20 1.57 -3.14
CA MET A 156 0.14 1.41 -2.61
C MET A 156 0.67 2.70 -1.99
N PRO A 157 1.52 2.60 -0.94
CA PRO A 157 2.09 3.79 -0.35
C PRO A 157 2.91 4.62 -1.34
N VAL A 158 2.78 5.94 -1.23
CA VAL A 158 3.48 6.95 -2.03
C VAL A 158 4.54 7.71 -1.22
N ASN A 159 4.43 7.67 0.11
CA ASN A 159 5.43 8.16 1.05
C ASN A 159 5.99 6.95 1.81
N ARG A 160 7.29 6.70 1.72
CA ARG A 160 7.86 5.35 1.94
C ARG A 160 9.14 5.32 2.78
N ASP A 161 9.86 6.44 2.86
CA ASP A 161 10.99 6.57 3.77
C ASP A 161 11.17 8.01 4.25
N ALA A 162 11.98 8.18 5.29
CA ALA A 162 12.39 9.51 5.73
C ALA A 162 13.09 10.23 4.56
N ARG A 163 12.85 11.53 4.44
CA ARG A 163 13.38 12.38 3.37
C ARG A 163 14.89 12.20 3.20
N GLY A 164 15.31 11.97 1.96
CA GLY A 164 16.72 11.78 1.59
C GLY A 164 17.33 10.43 1.97
N SER A 165 16.55 9.46 2.48
CA SER A 165 17.06 8.10 2.75
C SER A 165 17.54 7.42 1.46
N ASP A 166 18.66 6.72 1.53
CA ASP A 166 19.28 5.98 0.44
C ASP A 166 19.61 4.51 0.81
N GLY A 167 19.78 3.67 -0.21
CA GLY A 167 20.15 2.26 -0.05
C GLY A 167 19.09 1.25 -0.50
N ASP A 168 19.46 -0.03 -0.49
CA ASP A 168 18.70 -1.09 -1.15
C ASP A 168 17.38 -1.45 -0.45
N ASN A 169 17.23 -1.06 0.82
CA ASN A 169 16.07 -1.37 1.66
C ASN A 169 15.09 -0.20 1.84
N VAL A 170 15.38 0.93 1.18
CA VAL A 170 14.60 2.15 1.30
C VAL A 170 13.27 2.01 0.58
N GLY A 171 12.20 2.38 1.28
CA GLY A 171 10.85 2.44 0.72
C GLY A 171 10.30 1.13 0.17
N ILE A 172 10.55 -0.01 0.84
CA ILE A 172 10.05 -1.32 0.38
C ILE A 172 8.61 -1.64 0.84
N THR A 173 7.76 -1.80 -0.17
CA THR A 173 6.47 -2.51 -0.29
C THR A 173 6.57 -4.01 -0.55
N ARG A 174 6.14 -4.96 0.30
CA ARG A 174 5.99 -6.37 -0.13
C ARG A 174 4.53 -6.81 -0.12
N VAL A 175 4.08 -7.46 -1.18
CA VAL A 175 2.79 -8.15 -1.27
C VAL A 175 3.06 -9.59 -1.70
N GLU A 176 2.68 -10.56 -0.85
CA GLU A 176 3.08 -11.96 -1.02
C GLU A 176 1.89 -12.91 -0.86
N ASN A 177 1.82 -13.98 -1.66
CA ASN A 177 0.87 -15.09 -1.47
C ASN A 177 -0.59 -14.65 -1.31
N SER A 178 -1.03 -13.65 -2.07
CA SER A 178 -2.32 -12.98 -1.84
C SER A 178 -3.25 -13.10 -3.03
N LEU A 179 -4.55 -13.16 -2.77
CA LEU A 179 -5.62 -13.12 -3.77
C LEU A 179 -6.26 -11.74 -3.80
N ILE A 180 -6.36 -11.14 -4.97
CA ILE A 180 -7.00 -9.84 -5.20
C ILE A 180 -8.06 -9.98 -6.30
N VAL A 181 -9.33 -9.84 -5.91
CA VAL A 181 -10.51 -9.87 -6.79
C VAL A 181 -11.21 -8.52 -6.74
N ALA A 182 -10.79 -7.61 -7.62
CA ALA A 182 -11.27 -6.23 -7.69
C ALA A 182 -11.26 -5.72 -9.14
N PRO A 183 -12.09 -4.70 -9.49
CA PRO A 183 -11.99 -4.03 -10.77
C PRO A 183 -10.59 -3.43 -10.97
N THR A 184 -10.06 -2.72 -9.97
CA THR A 184 -8.66 -2.30 -9.93
C THR A 184 -7.95 -3.10 -8.84
N GLY A 185 -7.07 -4.02 -9.22
CA GLY A 185 -6.36 -4.87 -8.25
C GLY A 185 -5.39 -4.05 -7.37
N MET A 186 -4.45 -3.37 -8.01
CA MET A 186 -3.50 -2.49 -7.34
C MET A 186 -3.35 -1.16 -8.07
N LEU A 187 -3.26 -0.07 -7.31
CA LEU A 187 -2.87 1.25 -7.81
C LEU A 187 -1.50 1.60 -7.25
N ILE A 188 -0.52 1.82 -8.13
CA ILE A 188 0.85 2.19 -7.78
C ILE A 188 1.14 3.57 -8.36
N SER A 189 1.34 4.55 -7.50
CA SER A 189 1.62 5.94 -7.91
C SER A 189 3.08 6.31 -7.69
N SER A 190 3.57 7.32 -8.40
CA SER A 190 4.88 7.95 -8.14
C SER A 190 4.98 8.45 -6.69
N PRO A 191 6.19 8.50 -6.10
CA PRO A 191 6.39 9.03 -4.76
C PRO A 191 5.78 10.42 -4.60
N SER A 192 4.93 10.59 -3.61
CA SER A 192 4.23 11.83 -3.32
C SER A 192 3.98 11.99 -1.83
N SER A 193 3.78 13.22 -1.38
CA SER A 193 3.47 13.52 0.01
C SER A 193 2.68 14.82 0.10
N THR A 194 1.79 14.91 1.08
CA THR A 194 1.09 16.15 1.44
C THR A 194 2.04 17.16 2.11
N ASN A 195 3.22 16.72 2.55
CA ASN A 195 4.17 17.53 3.33
C ASN A 195 5.31 18.10 2.47
N GLY A 196 5.22 18.04 1.13
CA GLY A 196 6.32 18.35 0.21
C GLY A 196 7.00 17.08 -0.31
N ALA A 197 7.52 17.13 -1.55
CA ALA A 197 7.94 15.92 -2.25
C ALA A 197 9.38 15.92 -2.79
N ASP A 198 10.03 17.07 -2.95
CA ASP A 198 11.31 17.18 -3.69
C ASP A 198 12.45 16.31 -3.12
N ASP A 199 12.35 15.92 -1.86
CA ASP A 199 13.30 15.13 -1.08
C ASP A 199 12.82 13.72 -0.73
N LEU A 200 11.69 13.27 -1.30
CA LEU A 200 11.22 11.89 -1.10
C LEU A 200 12.21 10.87 -1.66
N SER A 201 12.42 9.83 -0.87
CA SER A 201 13.26 8.71 -1.25
C SER A 201 12.65 7.88 -2.39
N PRO A 202 13.49 7.14 -3.14
CA PRO A 202 13.02 6.05 -3.99
C PRO A 202 12.09 5.09 -3.24
N GLN A 203 11.17 4.48 -3.97
CA GLN A 203 10.34 3.40 -3.44
C GLN A 203 10.44 2.16 -4.31
N ARG A 204 10.20 1.01 -3.67
CA ARG A 204 10.13 -0.28 -4.33
C ARG A 204 8.89 -1.03 -3.90
N THR A 205 8.17 -1.60 -4.85
CA THR A 205 7.07 -2.54 -4.63
C THR A 205 7.52 -3.91 -5.12
N ILE A 206 7.35 -4.93 -4.29
CA ILE A 206 7.67 -6.32 -4.62
C ILE A 206 6.39 -7.13 -4.48
N LEU A 207 5.94 -7.72 -5.59
CA LEU A 207 4.82 -8.63 -5.66
C LEU A 207 5.40 -10.04 -5.84
N ARG A 208 5.02 -10.99 -4.98
CA ARG A 208 5.42 -12.39 -5.10
C ARG A 208 4.23 -13.32 -4.96
N ASN A 209 3.99 -14.17 -5.95
CA ASN A 209 2.88 -15.14 -5.89
C ASN A 209 1.54 -14.45 -5.55
N VAL A 210 1.24 -13.34 -6.24
CA VAL A 210 -0.01 -12.60 -6.09
C VAL A 210 -0.95 -12.99 -7.23
N GLN A 211 -2.12 -13.52 -6.86
CA GLN A 211 -3.18 -13.84 -7.80
C GLN A 211 -4.10 -12.65 -7.96
N PHE A 212 -4.39 -12.31 -9.22
CA PHE A 212 -5.42 -11.35 -9.56
C PHE A 212 -6.57 -12.05 -10.28
N ALA A 213 -7.79 -11.62 -10.01
CA ALA A 213 -8.97 -11.99 -10.76
C ALA A 213 -9.95 -10.82 -10.84
N TYR A 214 -10.91 -10.91 -11.76
CA TYR A 214 -11.97 -9.91 -11.88
C TYR A 214 -13.21 -10.37 -11.11
N PRO A 215 -13.94 -9.44 -10.46
CA PRO A 215 -15.27 -9.73 -9.98
C PRO A 215 -16.21 -10.01 -11.17
N PRO A 216 -17.25 -10.86 -11.00
CA PRO A 216 -18.15 -11.24 -12.09
C PRO A 216 -18.80 -10.05 -12.82
N GLN A 217 -19.00 -8.94 -12.12
CA GLN A 217 -19.76 -7.78 -12.59
C GLN A 217 -18.90 -6.78 -13.37
N ARG A 218 -17.59 -6.73 -13.16
CA ARG A 218 -16.74 -5.67 -13.72
C ARG A 218 -15.32 -6.13 -13.98
N GLN A 219 -14.91 -6.05 -15.25
CA GLN A 219 -13.52 -6.24 -15.66
C GLN A 219 -12.89 -4.87 -15.90
N ASN A 220 -11.67 -4.66 -15.39
CA ASN A 220 -10.94 -3.41 -15.63
C ASN A 220 -9.42 -3.65 -15.65
N LYS A 221 -8.69 -3.39 -14.56
CA LYS A 221 -7.21 -3.44 -14.53
C LYS A 221 -6.71 -4.24 -13.33
N PHE A 222 -5.82 -5.20 -13.55
CA PHE A 222 -5.15 -5.88 -12.42
C PHE A 222 -4.15 -4.98 -11.70
N ILE A 223 -3.30 -4.29 -12.45
CA ILE A 223 -2.33 -3.33 -11.93
C ILE A 223 -2.49 -2.03 -12.73
N SER A 224 -2.68 -0.92 -12.03
CA SER A 224 -2.69 0.43 -12.58
C SER A 224 -1.49 1.18 -12.05
N ILE A 225 -0.68 1.77 -12.93
CA ILE A 225 0.48 2.58 -12.56
C ILE A 225 0.16 4.03 -12.91
N ASN A 226 0.15 4.92 -11.93
CA ASN A 226 -0.11 6.34 -12.13
C ASN A 226 1.19 7.15 -11.96
N GLY A 227 1.76 7.60 -13.08
CA GLY A 227 2.98 8.40 -13.09
C GLY A 227 2.81 9.83 -12.57
N ASP A 228 1.60 10.37 -12.60
CA ASP A 228 1.35 11.80 -12.34
C ASP A 228 1.08 12.11 -10.87
N GLY A 229 0.91 11.08 -10.01
CA GLY A 229 0.91 11.21 -8.54
C GLY A 229 -0.13 12.17 -7.97
N ALA A 230 -1.08 12.65 -8.78
CA ALA A 230 -2.08 13.61 -8.34
C ALA A 230 -3.27 12.85 -7.71
N SER A 231 -3.12 12.39 -6.47
CA SER A 231 -4.23 12.67 -5.56
C SER A 231 -4.22 14.20 -5.41
N ALA A 232 -5.38 14.86 -5.47
CA ALA A 232 -5.47 16.33 -5.59
C ALA A 232 -4.83 17.12 -4.42
N ALA A 233 -4.26 16.43 -3.42
CA ALA A 233 -3.67 16.97 -2.20
C ALA A 233 -2.15 16.72 -2.04
N THR A 234 -1.48 15.98 -2.93
CA THR A 234 -0.05 15.65 -2.75
C THR A 234 0.85 16.32 -3.77
N SER A 235 1.97 16.87 -3.30
CA SER A 235 3.12 17.18 -4.15
C SER A 235 3.77 15.87 -4.62
N ASN A 236 4.10 15.75 -5.90
CA ASN A 236 4.74 14.58 -6.51
C ASN A 236 6.25 14.83 -6.66
N ASN A 237 7.07 13.81 -6.43
CA ASN A 237 8.50 13.84 -6.78
C ASN A 237 8.74 13.13 -8.11
N PRO A 238 8.74 13.87 -9.24
CA PRO A 238 8.97 13.27 -10.56
C PRO A 238 10.36 12.65 -10.71
N ASN A 239 11.32 13.02 -9.86
CA ASN A 239 12.70 12.57 -9.97
C ASN A 239 12.98 11.32 -9.12
N ALA A 240 12.10 10.99 -8.17
CA ALA A 240 12.25 9.82 -7.33
C ALA A 240 11.92 8.54 -8.13
N ARG A 241 12.72 7.49 -7.92
CA ARG A 241 12.48 6.19 -8.56
C ARG A 241 11.30 5.48 -7.92
N ASN A 242 10.54 4.76 -8.75
CA ASN A 242 9.46 3.89 -8.32
C ASN A 242 9.65 2.51 -8.97
N ASP A 243 10.34 1.62 -8.27
CA ASP A 243 10.65 0.28 -8.76
C ASP A 243 9.48 -0.68 -8.46
N ILE A 244 9.06 -1.50 -9.41
CA ILE A 244 8.03 -2.52 -9.22
C ILE A 244 8.58 -3.87 -9.70
N TRP A 245 8.66 -4.82 -8.78
CA TRP A 245 9.22 -6.16 -9.02
C TRP A 245 8.09 -7.15 -8.90
N ILE A 246 7.81 -7.91 -9.95
CA ILE A 246 6.76 -8.91 -10.00
C ILE A 246 7.42 -10.27 -10.20
N ILE A 247 7.27 -11.14 -9.20
CA ILE A 247 7.97 -12.42 -9.06
C ILE A 247 6.91 -13.51 -8.91
N ASP A 248 7.06 -14.65 -9.58
CA ASP A 248 6.13 -15.79 -9.47
C ASP A 248 4.65 -15.39 -9.72
N TYR A 249 4.40 -14.44 -10.63
CA TYR A 249 3.04 -14.03 -10.99
C TYR A 249 2.35 -15.16 -11.74
N ASN A 250 1.13 -15.51 -11.32
CA ASN A 250 0.27 -16.60 -11.79
C ASN A 250 0.44 -16.97 -13.28
N LYS A 251 1.50 -17.73 -13.55
CA LYS A 251 1.66 -18.42 -14.81
C LYS A 251 0.70 -19.59 -14.79
N PRO A 252 -0.11 -19.80 -15.84
CA PRO A 252 -0.80 -21.07 -16.01
C PRO A 252 0.18 -22.23 -15.87
N VAL A 253 -0.27 -23.35 -15.29
CA VAL A 253 0.58 -24.56 -15.17
C VAL A 253 1.03 -24.98 -16.57
N GLY A 254 2.34 -24.92 -16.84
CA GLY A 254 2.94 -25.35 -18.10
C GLY A 254 3.47 -24.24 -19.00
N GLU A 255 3.35 -22.95 -18.63
CA GLU A 255 3.95 -21.85 -19.41
C GLU A 255 5.31 -21.40 -18.84
N ASP A 256 6.25 -21.14 -19.76
CA ASP A 256 7.55 -20.50 -19.52
C ASP A 256 7.48 -19.04 -19.98
N GLY A 257 7.84 -18.09 -19.10
CA GLY A 257 7.81 -16.66 -19.39
C GLY A 257 8.51 -15.85 -18.28
N PRO A 258 8.95 -14.62 -18.56
CA PRO A 258 9.82 -13.87 -17.66
C PRO A 258 9.11 -13.33 -16.41
N ASP A 259 9.83 -13.32 -15.28
CA ASP A 259 9.57 -12.38 -14.17
C ASP A 259 9.54 -10.94 -14.70
N LEU A 260 8.62 -10.10 -14.21
CA LEU A 260 8.36 -8.76 -14.74
C LEU A 260 8.89 -7.69 -13.78
N TYR A 261 9.94 -6.98 -14.20
CA TYR A 261 10.41 -5.77 -13.54
C TYR A 261 9.97 -4.52 -14.31
N ILE A 262 9.29 -3.59 -13.63
CA ILE A 262 8.88 -2.28 -14.17
C ILE A 262 9.55 -1.19 -13.33
N SER A 263 10.30 -0.29 -13.97
CA SER A 263 10.87 0.89 -13.30
C SER A 263 10.50 2.15 -14.08
N PRO A 264 9.30 2.71 -13.85
CA PRO A 264 8.99 4.03 -14.36
C PRO A 264 9.97 5.07 -13.76
N ARG A 265 10.70 5.78 -14.63
CA ARG A 265 11.16 7.13 -14.33
C ARG A 265 10.19 8.10 -14.98
N TYR A 266 9.60 8.99 -14.21
CA TYR A 266 8.74 10.03 -14.76
C TYR A 266 9.62 11.01 -15.56
N GLN A 267 9.25 11.27 -16.82
CA GLN A 267 9.83 12.36 -17.59
C GLN A 267 9.01 13.63 -17.36
N PRO A 268 9.62 14.77 -17.01
CA PRO A 268 8.90 15.99 -16.74
C PRO A 268 8.04 16.43 -17.92
N LYS A 269 6.88 17.00 -17.56
CA LYS A 269 5.79 17.53 -18.39
C LYS A 269 6.18 18.73 -19.26
N SER A 270 7.36 18.73 -19.89
CA SER A 270 7.84 19.84 -20.72
C SER A 270 7.48 19.70 -22.21
N ARG A 271 6.48 18.89 -22.57
CA ARG A 271 6.00 18.72 -23.97
C ARG A 271 4.48 18.44 -24.13
N CYS A 272 3.62 18.90 -23.23
CA CYS A 272 2.17 18.92 -23.51
C CYS A 272 1.79 20.27 -24.16
N ASP A 273 2.34 20.59 -25.35
CA ASP A 273 1.82 21.67 -26.20
C ASP A 273 0.59 21.13 -26.93
N ASN A 274 -0.61 21.26 -26.33
CA ASN A 274 -1.89 21.44 -27.00
C ASN A 274 -3.02 21.58 -25.96
N ALA A 275 -3.90 22.55 -26.17
CA ALA A 275 -4.87 23.11 -25.22
C ALA A 275 -6.05 22.19 -24.81
N LEU A 276 -5.89 20.87 -24.81
CA LEU A 276 -6.92 19.90 -24.44
C LEU A 276 -6.34 18.77 -23.56
N GLY A 277 -5.72 19.15 -22.43
CA GLY A 277 -6.03 18.57 -21.12
C GLY A 277 -6.02 17.06 -20.86
N ASP A 278 -5.26 16.24 -21.56
CA ASP A 278 -5.05 14.84 -21.16
C ASP A 278 -3.58 14.42 -21.33
N CYS A 279 -2.85 14.36 -20.22
CA CYS A 279 -1.51 13.77 -20.16
C CYS A 279 -1.53 12.54 -19.24
N SER A 280 -2.57 11.70 -19.32
CA SER A 280 -2.56 10.40 -18.67
C SER A 280 -1.57 9.48 -19.40
N ASN A 281 -0.41 9.22 -18.79
CA ASN A 281 0.40 8.07 -19.16
C ASN A 281 -0.30 6.81 -18.63
N ASP A 282 -1.47 6.49 -19.19
CA ASP A 282 -2.18 5.27 -18.87
C ASP A 282 -1.42 4.11 -19.52
N ILE A 283 -0.56 3.44 -18.75
CA ILE A 283 0.02 2.16 -19.14
C ILE A 283 -1.10 1.10 -19.02
N SER A 284 -2.11 1.25 -19.87
CA SER A 284 -3.27 0.39 -20.01
C SER A 284 -2.91 -0.81 -20.90
N GLY A 285 -1.94 -1.59 -20.45
CA GLY A 285 -1.77 -2.94 -20.96
C GLY A 285 -2.70 -3.87 -20.20
N SER A 286 -3.80 -4.31 -20.80
CA SER A 286 -4.25 -5.67 -20.54
C SER A 286 -3.10 -6.55 -21.00
N PHE A 287 -2.23 -7.01 -20.10
CA PHE A 287 -1.11 -7.88 -20.48
C PHE A 287 -1.72 -9.09 -21.20
N PRO A 288 -1.54 -9.24 -22.52
CA PRO A 288 -1.67 -10.56 -23.12
C PRO A 288 -0.59 -11.41 -22.45
N ALA A 289 -0.81 -12.72 -22.34
CA ALA A 289 0.27 -13.65 -22.00
C ALA A 289 1.54 -13.23 -22.77
N ILE A 290 2.63 -12.98 -22.04
CA ILE A 290 3.80 -12.26 -22.54
C ILE A 290 4.45 -13.09 -23.66
N GLU A 291 4.18 -12.75 -24.91
CA GLU A 291 5.02 -13.11 -26.06
C GLU A 291 5.69 -11.85 -26.61
N GLY A 292 7.01 -11.74 -26.39
CA GLY A 292 7.92 -10.86 -27.13
C GLY A 292 8.09 -9.42 -26.59
N GLY A 293 9.15 -9.19 -25.80
CA GLY A 293 9.63 -7.84 -25.44
C GLY A 293 10.97 -7.51 -26.10
N TYR A 294 11.08 -6.32 -26.71
CA TYR A 294 12.33 -5.75 -27.23
C TYR A 294 12.96 -4.75 -26.24
N VAL A 295 14.30 -4.62 -26.32
CA VAL A 295 15.19 -3.90 -25.38
C VAL A 295 15.61 -2.53 -25.91
N TYR A 296 15.68 -1.51 -25.04
CA TYR A 296 16.66 -0.42 -25.14
C TYR A 296 17.40 -0.25 -23.81
N PRO A 297 18.74 -0.14 -23.80
CA PRO A 297 19.49 0.10 -22.58
C PRO A 297 19.42 1.59 -22.21
N LEU A 298 18.99 1.89 -20.99
CA LEU A 298 19.38 3.14 -20.32
C LEU A 298 20.61 2.82 -19.47
N ALA A 299 21.68 3.56 -19.73
CA ALA A 299 22.88 3.57 -18.90
C ALA A 299 22.48 3.99 -17.47
N ASP A 300 23.08 3.37 -16.47
CA ASP A 300 23.03 3.71 -15.03
C ASP A 300 22.04 2.94 -14.14
N ASP A 301 21.74 1.68 -14.45
CA ASP A 301 21.16 0.75 -13.47
C ASP A 301 22.24 0.14 -12.57
N LEU A 302 22.49 0.77 -11.41
CA LEU A 302 23.49 0.36 -10.42
C LEU A 302 23.07 -0.83 -9.52
N ILE A 303 21.83 -1.31 -9.61
CA ILE A 303 21.34 -2.43 -8.78
C ILE A 303 20.80 -3.54 -9.70
N PRO A 304 21.41 -4.74 -9.70
CA PRO A 304 20.90 -5.88 -10.46
C PRO A 304 19.60 -6.39 -9.83
N PRO A 305 18.65 -6.89 -10.65
CA PRO A 305 17.44 -7.49 -10.15
C PRO A 305 17.78 -8.81 -9.40
N PRO A 306 16.87 -9.34 -8.57
CA PRO A 306 17.08 -10.64 -7.92
C PRO A 306 17.41 -11.75 -8.93
N VAL A 307 18.14 -12.76 -8.48
CA VAL A 307 18.38 -13.97 -9.28
C VAL A 307 17.02 -14.58 -9.66
N GLY A 308 16.72 -14.65 -10.96
CA GLY A 308 15.44 -15.08 -11.54
C GLY A 308 14.65 -13.97 -12.22
N ALA A 309 14.81 -12.72 -11.78
CA ALA A 309 14.07 -11.59 -12.30
C ALA A 309 14.65 -11.07 -13.63
N HIS A 310 13.81 -11.06 -14.67
CA HIS A 310 14.17 -10.49 -15.98
C HIS A 310 13.66 -9.04 -16.09
N LYS A 311 14.49 -8.14 -16.64
CA LYS A 311 14.08 -6.75 -16.85
C LYS A 311 13.26 -6.63 -18.13
N VAL A 312 12.01 -6.19 -18.01
CA VAL A 312 11.16 -5.83 -19.16
C VAL A 312 10.89 -4.34 -19.10
N TYR A 313 11.65 -3.57 -19.88
CA TYR A 313 11.42 -2.14 -20.03
C TYR A 313 10.24 -1.94 -20.99
N LEU A 314 9.12 -1.43 -20.48
CA LEU A 314 8.03 -0.99 -21.34
C LEU A 314 8.48 0.29 -22.07
N PRO A 315 8.32 0.37 -23.41
CA PRO A 315 8.54 1.62 -24.11
C PRO A 315 7.50 2.63 -23.64
N ILE A 316 7.98 3.78 -23.18
CA ILE A 316 7.17 4.99 -23.07
C ILE A 316 6.87 5.39 -24.52
N LEU A 317 5.62 5.17 -24.96
CA LEU A 317 5.17 5.66 -26.26
C LEU A 317 5.25 7.20 -26.23
N LYS A 318 5.94 7.76 -27.22
CA LYS A 318 6.07 9.20 -27.45
C LYS A 318 4.78 9.82 -27.94
#